data_AF-A0A3M7GF30-F1
#
_entry.id   AF-A0A3M7GF30-F1
#
_cell.length_a   1.000
_cell.length_b   1.000
_cell.length_c   1.000
_cell.angle_alpha   90.00
_cell.angle_beta   90.00
_cell.angle_gamma   90.00
#
_symmetry.space_group_name_H-M   'P 1'
#
loop_
_entity.id
_entity.type
_entity.pdbx_description
1 polymer ?
#
loop_
_entity_poly.entity_id
_entity_poly.type
_entity_poly.pdbx_seq_one_letter_code
_entity_poly.pdbx_strand_id
1 'polypeptide(L)' 'MASEPVEEMPYTEPPPAQQPATPAQPDQLTLKFRDMNDYSIDFKLKPSTKLVKAMNAFSA' A
#
# COMPACT_ATOMS: atom_id res chain seq x y z
N MET A 1 38.07 -46.27 -18.61
CA MET A 1 36.99 -45.28 -18.34
C MET A 1 37.69 -44.07 -17.71
N ALA A 2 38.01 -43.05 -18.50
CA ALA A 2 38.61 -41.81 -17.99
C ALA A 2 37.46 -40.87 -17.62
N SER A 3 37.41 -40.43 -16.36
CA SER A 3 36.42 -39.48 -15.86
C SER A 3 36.98 -38.07 -16.06
N GLU A 4 36.35 -37.28 -16.92
CA GLU A 4 36.72 -35.89 -17.15
C GLU A 4 36.49 -35.05 -15.88
N PRO A 5 37.40 -34.12 -15.52
CA PRO A 5 37.18 -33.23 -14.40
C PRO A 5 36.18 -32.16 -14.80
N VAL A 6 35.09 -32.05 -14.04
CA VAL A 6 34.09 -31.00 -14.17
C VAL A 6 34.77 -29.63 -14.03
N GLU A 7 34.86 -28.87 -15.13
CA GLU A 7 35.27 -27.48 -15.11
C GLU A 7 34.28 -26.66 -14.27
N GLU A 8 34.77 -26.14 -13.16
CA GLU A 8 34.05 -25.29 -12.22
C GLU A 8 33.80 -23.93 -12.89
N MET A 9 32.68 -23.81 -13.61
CA MET A 9 32.17 -22.51 -14.05
C MET A 9 31.85 -21.65 -12.81
N PRO A 10 32.27 -20.36 -12.76
CA PRO A 10 31.97 -19.51 -11.62
C PRO A 10 30.45 -19.32 -11.53
N TYR A 11 29.87 -19.76 -10.41
CA TYR A 11 28.48 -19.48 -10.08
C TYR A 11 28.35 -17.97 -9.85
N THR A 12 27.96 -17.23 -10.88
CA THR A 12 27.57 -15.82 -10.72
C THR A 12 26.24 -15.81 -9.98
N GLU A 13 26.28 -15.40 -8.71
CA GLU A 13 25.09 -15.20 -7.88
C GLU A 13 24.15 -14.23 -8.61
N PRO A 14 22.90 -14.63 -8.94
CA PRO A 14 21.97 -13.72 -9.57
C PRO A 14 21.68 -12.56 -8.61
N PRO A 15 21.57 -11.31 -9.11
CA PRO A 15 21.33 -10.17 -8.25
C PRO A 15 20.03 -10.36 -7.45
N PRO A 16 19.97 -9.86 -6.20
CA PRO A 16 18.80 -10.03 -5.35
C PRO A 16 17.56 -9.49 -6.07
N ALA A 17 16.51 -10.31 -6.09
CA ALA A 17 15.23 -9.95 -6.68
C ALA A 17 14.75 -8.63 -6.06
N GLN A 18 14.63 -7.60 -6.90
CA GLN A 18 14.11 -6.30 -6.48
C GLN A 18 12.66 -6.49 -6.05
N GLN A 19 12.45 -6.52 -4.74
CA GLN A 19 11.12 -6.55 -4.16
C GLN A 19 10.38 -5.30 -4.63
N PRO A 20 9.20 -5.42 -5.28
CA PRO A 20 8.49 -4.26 -5.78
C PRO A 20 8.20 -3.32 -4.60
N ALA A 21 8.63 -2.07 -4.74
CA ALA A 21 8.36 -1.02 -3.77
C ALA A 21 6.85 -0.99 -3.52
N THR A 22 6.43 -1.31 -2.29
CA THR A 22 5.03 -1.23 -1.91
C THR A 22 4.62 0.24 -2.05
N PRO A 23 3.59 0.58 -2.85
CA PRO A 23 3.19 1.96 -3.02
C PRO A 23 2.87 2.54 -1.64
N ALA A 24 3.52 3.67 -1.31
CA ALA A 24 3.27 4.39 -0.07
C ALA A 24 1.78 4.75 -0.03
N GLN A 25 1.01 4.03 0.80
CA GLN A 25 -0.40 4.32 1.00
C GLN A 25 -0.50 5.76 1.53
N PRO A 26 -1.42 6.59 1.01
CA PRO A 26 -1.55 7.96 1.46
C PRO A 26 -1.83 7.99 2.96
N ASP A 27 -1.03 8.76 3.72
CA ASP A 27 -1.14 8.89 5.18
C ASP A 27 -2.49 9.50 5.62
N GLN A 28 -3.22 10.10 4.67
CA GLN A 28 -4.50 10.75 4.87
C GLN A 28 -5.51 10.35 3.79
N LEU A 29 -6.73 10.07 4.24
CA LEU A 29 -7.93 9.83 3.45
C LEU A 29 -8.85 11.05 3.58
N THR A 30 -9.35 11.55 2.45
CA THR A 30 -10.38 12.59 2.42
C THR A 30 -11.72 11.93 2.09
N LEU A 31 -12.72 12.11 2.95
CA LEU A 31 -14.09 11.62 2.76
C LEU A 31 -15.04 12.80 2.61
N LYS A 32 -15.84 12.79 1.55
CA LYS A 32 -16.89 13.78 1.33
C LYS A 32 -18.24 13.18 1.68
N PHE A 33 -18.95 13.80 2.61
CA PHE A 33 -20.33 13.45 2.95
C PHE A 33 -21.26 14.48 2.32
N ARG A 34 -22.38 14.01 1.76
CA ARG A 34 -23.44 14.85 1.16
C ARG A 34 -24.78 14.46 1.77
N ASP A 35 -25.52 15.45 2.23
CA ASP A 35 -26.88 15.29 2.75
C ASP A 35 -27.93 15.38 1.61
N MET A 36 -29.18 15.00 1.90
CA MET A 36 -30.34 15.19 1.01
C MET A 36 -30.62 16.66 0.69
N ASN A 37 -30.19 17.58 1.55
CA ASN A 37 -30.31 19.03 1.34
C ASN A 37 -29.16 19.62 0.50
N ASP A 38 -28.39 18.77 -0.19
CA ASP A 38 -27.22 19.16 -1.00
C ASP A 38 -26.03 19.76 -0.21
N TYR A 39 -26.15 19.82 1.13
CA TYR A 39 -25.06 20.21 2.01
C TYR A 39 -23.94 19.18 1.96
N SER A 40 -22.70 19.65 1.80
CA SER A 40 -21.52 18.81 1.66
C SER A 40 -20.44 19.20 2.67
N ILE A 41 -19.76 18.21 3.24
CA ILE A 41 -18.60 18.42 4.11
C ILE A 41 -17.48 17.43 3.78
N ASP A 42 -16.25 17.91 3.83
CA ASP A 42 -15.05 17.13 3.57
C ASP A 42 -14.31 16.87 4.89
N PHE A 43 -14.11 15.60 5.23
CA PHE A 43 -13.33 15.17 6.39
C PHE A 43 -11.99 14.60 5.95
N LYS A 44 -10.92 15.09 6.57
CA LYS A 44 -9.57 14.54 6.43
C LYS A 44 -9.24 13.68 7.64
N LEU A 45 -8.97 12.41 7.44
CA LEU A 45 -8.66 11.44 8.50
C LEU A 45 -7.55 10.48 8.07
N LYS A 46 -6.89 9.85 9.04
CA LYS A 46 -5.95 8.76 8.74
C LYS A 46 -6.71 7.56 8.20
N PRO A 47 -6.14 6.77 7.25
CA PRO A 47 -6.79 5.57 6.71
C PRO A 47 -7.18 4.53 7.76
N SER A 48 -6.46 4.48 8.89
CA SER A 48 -6.76 3.59 10.03
C SER A 48 -7.92 4.08 10.92
N THR A 49 -8.45 5.28 10.67
CA THR A 49 -9.54 5.86 11.46
C THR A 49 -10.85 5.18 11.12
N LYS A 50 -11.57 4.70 12.14
CA LYS A 50 -12.90 4.09 11.97
C LYS A 50 -13.87 5.10 11.34
N LEU A 51 -14.49 4.70 10.23
CA LEU A 51 -15.47 5.50 9.49
C LEU A 51 -16.62 6.02 10.38
N VAL A 52 -17.04 5.22 11.37
CA VAL A 52 -18.07 5.59 12.36
C VAL A 52 -17.77 6.92 13.07
N LYS A 53 -16.49 7.26 13.30
CA LYS A 53 -16.12 8.55 13.91
C LYS A 53 -16.43 9.73 13.00
N ALA A 54 -16.15 9.59 11.70
CA ALA A 54 -16.45 10.63 10.71
C ALA A 54 -17.97 10.76 10.51
N MET A 55 -18.71 9.64 10.50
CA MET A 55 -20.17 9.64 10.39
C MET A 55 -20.83 10.30 11.61
N ASN A 56 -20.42 9.96 12.84
CA ASN A 56 -20.96 10.60 14.04
C ASN A 56 -20.66 12.10 14.08
N ALA A 57 -19.51 12.54 13.57
CA ALA A 57 -19.18 13.96 13.47
C ALA A 57 -20.00 14.69 12.41
N PHE A 58 -20.49 13.99 11.39
CA PHE A 58 -21.37 14.55 10.37
C PHE A 58 -22.82 14.68 10.83
N SER A 59 -23.28 13.77 11.71
CA SER A 59 -24.67 13.74 12.20
C SER A 59 -24.91 14.46 13.54
N ALA A 60 -23.88 15.04 14.15
CA ALA A 60 -23.96 15.77 15.42
C ALA A 60 -24.33 17.24 15.19
#